data_AF-A0A4U6R5Q3-F1
#
_entry.id   AF-A0A4U6R5Q3-F1
#
_cell.length_a   1.000
_cell.length_b   1.000
_cell.length_c   1.000
_cell.angle_alpha   90.00
_cell.angle_beta   90.00
_cell.angle_gamma   90.00
#
_symmetry.space_group_name_H-M   'P 1'
#
loop_
_entity.id
_entity.type
_entity.pdbx_description
1 polymer ?
#
loop_
_entity_poly.entity_id
_entity_poly.type
_entity_poly.pdbx_seq_one_letter_code
_entity_poly.pdbx_strand_id
1 'polypeptide(L)'
;MARLHPILFTLACLLALSPLTVHAEALTDQTIRSFISSLEALQGMEDDYDELADELAAEEDDGEMPDMSRIFSSSVEEMKGHDMYNKLEDVVQQHGFSSPEQWGEIGDRIFHAWGALEMGKQSGDMNQEMARAMEEIDNNPHMSEAQKQQMREMMGGAMSAVEQAANAPEADKQAVRPHIEALRAATESDE
;
A
#
# COMPACT_ATOMS: atom_id res chain seq x y z
N MET A 1 -41.23 34.16 51.25
CA MET A 1 -41.43 33.54 49.90
C MET A 1 -40.77 34.49 48.92
N ALA A 2 -39.83 34.20 48.03
CA ALA A 2 -39.08 33.05 47.48
C ALA A 2 -37.70 33.67 47.07
N ARG A 3 -36.52 33.06 47.31
CA ARG A 3 -35.81 32.03 46.51
C ARG A 3 -35.62 32.43 45.02
N LEU A 4 -34.48 32.36 44.32
CA LEU A 4 -33.13 31.83 44.48
C LEU A 4 -32.19 32.50 43.41
N HIS A 5 -30.93 32.72 43.79
CA HIS A 5 -29.63 32.66 43.08
C HIS A 5 -29.39 33.20 41.64
N PRO A 6 -28.34 34.04 41.47
CA PRO A 6 -27.74 34.42 40.20
C PRO A 6 -26.65 33.39 39.84
N ILE A 7 -27.03 32.23 39.29
CA ILE A 7 -26.06 31.22 38.81
C ILE A 7 -26.62 30.63 37.53
N LEU A 8 -26.59 31.41 36.45
CA LEU A 8 -27.07 30.96 35.14
C LEU A 8 -26.31 31.69 34.03
N PHE A 9 -24.98 31.80 34.18
CA PHE A 9 -24.12 32.34 33.11
C PHE A 9 -22.71 31.72 33.08
N THR A 10 -22.53 30.53 33.66
CA THR A 10 -21.25 29.81 33.72
C THR A 10 -21.34 28.38 33.16
N LEU A 11 -22.10 28.16 32.09
CA LEU A 11 -22.11 26.84 31.44
C LEU A 11 -22.53 26.88 29.96
N ALA A 12 -21.87 27.72 29.14
CA ALA A 12 -22.10 27.75 27.69
C ALA A 12 -20.79 27.75 26.87
N CYS A 13 -19.69 27.27 27.46
CA CYS A 13 -18.42 27.02 26.78
C CYS A 13 -17.96 25.56 26.94
N LEU A 14 -18.90 24.61 26.87
CA LEU A 14 -18.57 23.24 26.46
C LEU A 14 -18.64 23.22 24.93
N LEU A 15 -17.68 23.92 24.31
CA LEU A 15 -17.33 23.74 22.91
C LEU A 15 -17.01 22.27 22.73
N ALA A 16 -17.88 21.60 21.97
CA ALA A 16 -17.75 20.23 21.56
C ALA A 16 -16.35 20.00 20.96
N LEU A 17 -15.46 19.41 21.76
CA LEU A 17 -14.38 18.60 21.22
C LEU A 17 -15.04 17.35 20.64
N SER A 18 -15.59 17.48 19.43
CA SER A 18 -15.82 16.33 18.59
C SER A 18 -14.44 15.72 18.32
N PRO A 19 -14.19 14.45 18.66
CA PRO A 19 -13.01 13.79 18.15
C PRO A 19 -13.12 13.82 16.62
N LEU A 20 -12.23 14.55 15.95
CA LEU A 20 -11.98 14.36 14.54
C LEU A 20 -11.50 12.91 14.42
N THR A 21 -12.41 12.01 14.07
CA THR A 21 -12.02 10.71 13.57
C THR A 21 -11.26 11.01 12.28
N VAL A 22 -9.93 10.93 12.35
CA VAL A 22 -9.07 10.84 11.17
C VAL A 22 -9.42 9.50 10.53
N HIS A 23 -10.52 9.49 9.78
CA HIS A 23 -10.72 8.49 8.76
C HIS A 23 -9.70 8.81 7.69
N ALA A 24 -8.73 7.92 7.50
CA ALA A 24 -7.92 7.94 6.30
C ALA A 24 -8.88 8.06 5.12
N GLU A 25 -8.76 9.14 4.37
CA GLU A 25 -9.65 9.40 3.23
C GLU A 25 -9.51 8.20 2.28
N ALA A 26 -10.63 7.57 1.96
CA ALA A 26 -10.64 6.44 1.03
C ALA A 26 -10.06 6.92 -0.31
N LEU A 27 -9.30 6.05 -0.99
CA LEU A 27 -8.83 6.38 -2.33
C LEU A 27 -10.02 6.74 -3.24
N THR A 28 -9.94 7.89 -3.90
CA THR A 28 -10.96 8.33 -4.85
C THR A 28 -10.52 7.99 -6.28
N ASP A 29 -11.50 7.81 -7.18
CA ASP A 29 -11.22 7.61 -8.63
C ASP A 29 -10.35 8.73 -9.19
N GLN A 30 -10.60 9.98 -8.77
CA GLN A 30 -9.79 11.13 -9.18
C GLN A 30 -8.35 11.01 -8.70
N THR A 31 -8.13 10.66 -7.42
CA THR A 31 -6.78 10.50 -6.85
C THR A 31 -6.00 9.41 -7.58
N ILE A 32 -6.64 8.28 -7.88
CA ILE A 32 -6.00 7.16 -8.61
C ILE A 32 -5.64 7.58 -10.05
N ARG A 33 -6.53 8.30 -10.74
CA ARG A 33 -6.25 8.82 -12.09
C ARG A 33 -5.12 9.85 -12.08
N SER A 34 -5.11 10.77 -11.11
CA SER A 34 -4.03 11.73 -10.93
C SER A 34 -2.69 11.03 -10.71
N PHE A 35 -2.69 9.97 -9.90
CA PHE A 35 -1.50 9.15 -9.65
C PHE A 35 -1.00 8.46 -10.92
N ILE A 36 -1.87 7.75 -11.65
CA ILE A 36 -1.52 7.10 -12.92
C ILE A 36 -0.95 8.11 -13.91
N SER A 37 -1.62 9.25 -14.08
CA SER A 37 -1.16 10.28 -15.01
C SER A 37 0.16 10.92 -14.58
N SER A 38 0.45 10.98 -13.28
CA SER A 38 1.77 11.44 -12.80
C SER A 38 2.88 10.43 -13.08
N LEU A 39 2.61 9.13 -13.04
CA LEU A 39 3.57 8.10 -13.46
C LEU A 39 3.92 8.26 -14.95
N GLU A 40 2.91 8.40 -15.80
CA GLU A 40 3.11 8.63 -17.25
C GLU A 40 3.93 9.91 -17.52
N ALA A 41 3.71 10.97 -16.74
CA ALA A 41 4.46 12.22 -16.88
C ALA A 41 5.92 12.06 -16.44
N LEU A 42 6.18 11.31 -15.37
CA LEU A 42 7.53 11.00 -14.90
C LEU A 42 8.29 10.12 -15.90
N GLN A 43 7.63 9.12 -16.51
CA GLN A 43 8.22 8.29 -17.57
C GLN A 43 8.61 9.11 -18.80
N GLY A 44 7.77 10.08 -19.19
CA GLY A 44 8.09 11.01 -20.28
C GLY A 44 9.32 11.90 -20.01
N MET A 45 9.91 11.83 -18.82
CA MET A 45 11.11 12.55 -18.41
C MET A 45 12.33 11.64 -18.25
N GLU A 46 12.24 10.34 -18.56
CA GLU A 46 13.26 9.29 -18.33
C GLU A 46 14.69 9.61 -18.83
N ASP A 47 14.84 10.40 -19.90
CA ASP A 47 16.15 10.88 -20.37
C ASP A 47 16.95 11.65 -19.28
N ASP A 48 16.27 12.17 -18.26
CA ASP A 48 16.86 12.88 -17.10
C ASP A 48 17.10 11.96 -15.87
N TYR A 49 16.66 10.69 -15.89
CA TYR A 49 16.60 9.78 -14.73
C TYR A 49 17.60 8.62 -14.78
N ASP A 50 18.09 8.23 -15.95
CA ASP A 50 19.09 7.14 -16.14
C ASP A 50 20.33 7.32 -15.25
N GLU A 51 20.78 8.57 -15.07
CA GLU A 51 22.00 8.88 -14.29
C GLU A 51 21.80 8.67 -12.77
N LEU A 52 20.55 8.72 -12.28
CA LEU A 52 20.20 8.54 -10.87
C LEU A 52 19.85 7.07 -10.55
N ALA A 53 19.24 6.34 -11.49
CA ALA A 53 18.98 4.91 -11.33
C ALA A 53 20.29 4.12 -11.11
N ASP A 54 21.36 4.51 -11.81
CA ASP A 54 22.71 3.97 -11.61
C ASP A 54 23.34 4.40 -10.25
N GLU A 55 23.02 5.58 -9.71
CA GLU A 55 23.51 6.03 -8.40
C GLU A 55 22.76 5.38 -7.22
N LEU A 56 21.43 5.23 -7.30
CA LEU A 56 20.61 4.58 -6.27
C LEU A 56 20.83 3.05 -6.25
N ALA A 57 20.94 2.41 -7.43
CA ALA A 57 21.24 0.98 -7.52
C ALA A 57 22.66 0.63 -7.02
N ALA A 58 23.57 1.60 -6.94
CA ALA A 58 24.91 1.41 -6.41
C ALA A 58 24.98 1.44 -4.87
N GLU A 59 23.95 1.97 -4.18
CA GLU A 59 23.91 2.08 -2.72
C GLU A 59 23.08 0.97 -2.02
N GLU A 60 22.26 0.22 -2.76
CA GLU A 60 21.34 -0.80 -2.21
C GLU A 60 21.74 -2.25 -2.56
N ASP A 61 22.76 -2.78 -1.87
CA ASP A 61 22.94 -4.23 -1.74
C ASP A 61 23.26 -4.58 -0.27
N ASP A 62 22.27 -4.40 0.62
CA ASP A 62 22.37 -4.82 2.02
C ASP A 62 21.78 -6.23 2.27
N GLY A 63 21.15 -6.82 1.25
CA GLY A 63 20.57 -8.16 1.30
C GLY A 63 19.24 -8.27 2.05
N GLU A 64 18.64 -7.17 2.51
CA GLU A 64 17.26 -7.17 3.01
C GLU A 64 16.27 -7.09 1.83
N MET A 65 15.16 -7.85 1.91
CA MET A 65 14.12 -7.75 0.89
C MET A 65 13.42 -6.39 1.02
N PRO A 66 13.21 -5.65 -0.08
CA PRO A 66 12.54 -4.35 -0.05
C PRO A 66 11.14 -4.46 0.58
N ASP A 67 10.79 -3.50 1.44
CA ASP A 67 9.43 -3.39 1.95
C ASP A 67 8.50 -2.93 0.83
N MET A 68 7.87 -3.92 0.17
CA MET A 68 6.96 -3.69 -0.95
C MET A 68 5.72 -2.85 -0.58
N SER A 69 5.47 -2.64 0.71
CA SER A 69 4.36 -1.78 1.17
C SER A 69 4.71 -0.29 1.18
N ARG A 70 5.99 0.07 0.98
CA ARG A 70 6.50 1.45 1.09
C ARG A 70 7.35 1.90 -0.10
N ILE A 71 7.27 1.21 -1.24
CA ILE A 71 8.14 1.45 -2.40
C ILE A 71 8.19 2.93 -2.78
N PHE A 72 7.03 3.60 -2.87
CA PHE A 72 6.99 4.99 -3.32
C PHE A 72 7.39 5.96 -2.21
N SER A 73 6.93 5.75 -0.97
CA SER A 73 7.31 6.65 0.13
C SER A 73 8.81 6.57 0.46
N SER A 74 9.42 5.38 0.40
CA SER A 74 10.86 5.20 0.60
C SER A 74 11.67 5.90 -0.50
N SER A 75 11.32 5.71 -1.78
CA SER A 75 12.02 6.42 -2.87
C SER A 75 11.89 7.94 -2.77
N VAL A 76 10.74 8.46 -2.32
CA VAL A 76 10.58 9.89 -2.04
C VAL A 76 11.48 10.35 -0.91
N GLU A 77 11.64 9.56 0.15
CA GLU A 77 12.55 9.86 1.26
C GLU A 77 14.01 9.88 0.80
N GLU A 78 14.44 8.94 -0.02
CA GLU A 78 15.80 8.86 -0.60
C GLU A 78 16.13 10.05 -1.50
N MET A 79 15.16 10.50 -2.31
CA MET A 79 15.37 11.65 -3.19
C MET A 79 15.55 12.98 -2.43
N LYS A 80 15.21 13.06 -1.14
CA LYS A 80 15.27 14.32 -0.38
C LYS A 80 16.66 14.93 -0.37
N GLY A 81 16.72 16.21 -0.75
CA GLY A 81 17.98 16.95 -0.83
C GLY A 81 18.70 16.83 -2.16
N HIS A 82 18.21 16.00 -3.08
CA HIS A 82 18.65 15.94 -4.47
C HIS A 82 17.77 16.82 -5.37
N ASP A 83 18.30 17.28 -6.50
CA ASP A 83 17.55 18.07 -7.48
C ASP A 83 16.32 17.32 -8.02
N MET A 84 16.37 15.97 -8.01
CA MET A 84 15.28 15.12 -8.44
C MET A 84 14.02 15.29 -7.59
N TYR A 85 14.17 15.56 -6.30
CA TYR A 85 13.02 15.82 -5.42
C TYR A 85 12.22 17.03 -5.90
N ASN A 86 12.89 18.09 -6.37
CA ASN A 86 12.22 19.28 -6.87
C ASN A 86 11.49 19.01 -8.20
N LYS A 87 12.09 18.20 -9.09
CA LYS A 87 11.44 17.76 -10.33
C LYS A 87 10.19 16.93 -10.04
N LEU A 88 10.30 15.98 -9.10
CA LEU A 88 9.16 15.19 -8.64
C LEU A 88 8.08 16.09 -8.04
N GLU A 89 8.46 17.05 -7.19
CA GLU A 89 7.55 18.04 -6.59
C GLU A 89 6.76 18.80 -7.66
N ASP A 90 7.43 19.31 -8.68
CA ASP A 90 6.78 20.03 -9.79
C ASP A 90 5.76 19.15 -10.51
N VAL A 91 6.08 17.89 -10.79
CA VAL A 91 5.19 16.96 -11.48
C VAL A 91 3.99 16.61 -10.59
N VAL A 92 4.22 16.16 -9.36
CA VAL A 92 3.11 15.71 -8.50
C VAL A 92 2.16 16.87 -8.14
N GLN A 93 2.68 18.10 -7.98
CA GLN A 93 1.83 19.27 -7.75
C GLN A 93 0.96 19.61 -8.96
N GLN A 94 1.49 19.49 -10.19
CA GLN A 94 0.71 19.67 -11.42
C GLN A 94 -0.43 18.65 -11.54
N HIS A 95 -0.28 17.48 -10.94
CA HIS A 95 -1.28 16.41 -10.91
C HIS A 95 -2.22 16.48 -9.69
N GLY A 96 -2.09 17.52 -8.86
CA GLY A 96 -3.01 17.83 -7.77
C GLY A 96 -2.63 17.26 -6.41
N PHE A 97 -1.42 16.73 -6.26
CA PHE A 97 -0.87 16.32 -4.96
C PHE A 97 -0.33 17.53 -4.20
N SER A 98 -0.44 17.52 -2.88
CA SER A 98 0.07 18.61 -2.04
C SER A 98 1.59 18.55 -1.86
N SER A 99 2.20 17.37 -1.98
CA SER A 99 3.65 17.16 -1.86
C SER A 99 4.07 15.80 -2.44
N PRO A 100 5.38 15.60 -2.70
CA PRO A 100 5.96 14.28 -2.99
C PRO A 100 5.64 13.22 -1.94
N GLU A 101 5.62 13.57 -0.65
CA GLU A 101 5.30 12.59 0.39
C GLU A 101 3.85 12.12 0.32
N GLN A 102 2.91 13.03 0.10
CA GLN A 102 1.52 12.63 -0.08
C GLN A 102 1.38 11.72 -1.31
N TRP A 103 2.08 12.05 -2.40
CA TRP A 103 2.10 11.21 -3.59
C TRP A 103 2.65 9.81 -3.31
N GLY A 104 3.76 9.71 -2.57
CA GLY A 104 4.36 8.43 -2.17
C GLY A 104 3.43 7.58 -1.32
N GLU A 105 2.83 8.16 -0.28
CA GLU A 105 1.85 7.47 0.57
C GLU A 105 0.62 6.98 -0.21
N ILE A 106 0.16 7.74 -1.20
CA ILE A 106 -0.94 7.34 -2.08
C ILE A 106 -0.52 6.20 -3.00
N GLY A 107 0.68 6.27 -3.58
CA GLY A 107 1.25 5.21 -4.42
C GLY A 107 1.34 3.88 -3.69
N ASP A 108 1.88 3.89 -2.47
CA ASP A 108 1.97 2.73 -1.60
C ASP A 108 0.61 2.08 -1.34
N ARG A 109 -0.42 2.88 -1.03
CA ARG A 109 -1.78 2.38 -0.83
C ARG A 109 -2.38 1.77 -2.10
N ILE A 110 -2.15 2.41 -3.25
CA ILE A 110 -2.65 1.92 -4.55
C ILE A 110 -2.01 0.57 -4.88
N PHE A 111 -0.69 0.46 -4.76
CA PHE A 111 0.04 -0.77 -5.09
C PHE A 111 -0.23 -1.90 -4.10
N HIS A 112 -0.34 -1.59 -2.81
CA HIS A 112 -0.76 -2.59 -1.83
C HIS A 112 -2.17 -3.12 -2.14
N ALA A 113 -3.12 -2.24 -2.47
CA ALA A 113 -4.47 -2.66 -2.87
C ALA A 113 -4.49 -3.44 -4.19
N TRP A 114 -3.67 -3.05 -5.17
CA TRP A 114 -3.54 -3.78 -6.43
C TRP A 114 -2.93 -5.17 -6.22
N GLY A 115 -1.82 -5.28 -5.48
CA GLY A 115 -1.19 -6.54 -5.14
C GLY A 115 -2.14 -7.48 -4.39
N ALA A 116 -2.90 -6.95 -3.43
CA ALA A 116 -3.94 -7.70 -2.72
C ALA A 116 -5.05 -8.22 -3.66
N LEU A 117 -5.46 -7.44 -4.66
CA LEU A 117 -6.45 -7.88 -5.66
C LEU A 117 -5.90 -8.98 -6.57
N GLU A 118 -4.64 -8.88 -6.97
CA GLU A 118 -4.01 -9.86 -7.85
C GLU A 118 -3.76 -11.19 -7.12
N MET A 119 -3.24 -11.11 -5.89
CA MET A 119 -3.15 -12.27 -5.00
C MET A 119 -4.53 -12.85 -4.70
N GLY A 120 -5.56 -12.02 -4.53
CA GLY A 120 -6.94 -12.48 -4.37
C GLY A 120 -7.44 -13.32 -5.55
N LYS A 121 -7.09 -12.98 -6.79
CA LYS A 121 -7.42 -13.81 -7.97
C LYS A 121 -6.64 -15.14 -7.97
N GLN A 122 -5.35 -15.10 -7.66
CA GLN A 122 -4.49 -16.29 -7.61
C GLN A 122 -4.78 -17.19 -6.40
N SER A 123 -5.38 -16.63 -5.34
CA SER A 123 -5.66 -17.35 -4.08
C SER A 123 -6.68 -18.47 -4.25
N GLY A 124 -7.56 -18.41 -5.26
CA GLY A 124 -8.50 -19.51 -5.54
C GLY A 124 -7.77 -20.82 -5.91
N ASP A 125 -6.83 -20.72 -6.85
CA ASP A 125 -6.04 -21.87 -7.31
C ASP A 125 -5.02 -22.30 -6.25
N MET A 126 -4.36 -21.32 -5.62
CA MET A 126 -3.40 -21.57 -4.55
C MET A 126 -4.04 -22.25 -3.34
N ASN A 127 -5.26 -21.85 -2.94
CA ASN A 127 -5.99 -22.51 -1.85
C ASN A 127 -6.34 -23.97 -2.19
N GLN A 128 -6.65 -24.25 -3.45
CA GLN A 128 -6.94 -25.63 -3.87
C GLN A 128 -5.69 -26.50 -3.86
N GLU A 129 -4.56 -25.99 -4.35
CA GLU A 129 -3.27 -26.69 -4.30
C GLU A 129 -2.81 -26.92 -2.87
N MET A 130 -2.98 -25.92 -2.01
CA MET A 130 -2.67 -26.01 -0.58
C MET A 130 -3.51 -27.07 0.12
N ALA A 131 -4.80 -27.13 -0.17
CA ALA A 131 -5.70 -28.14 0.39
C ALA A 131 -5.28 -29.56 -0.03
N ARG A 132 -4.83 -29.75 -1.27
CA ARG A 132 -4.29 -31.03 -1.75
C ARG A 132 -2.98 -31.37 -1.02
N ALA A 133 -2.08 -30.41 -0.87
CA ALA A 133 -0.83 -30.61 -0.14
C ALA A 133 -1.09 -31.01 1.33
N MET A 134 -2.08 -30.39 2.00
CA MET A 134 -2.48 -30.79 3.36
C MET A 134 -2.96 -32.25 3.40
N GLU A 135 -3.80 -32.64 2.45
CA GLU A 135 -4.34 -34.00 2.36
C GLU A 135 -3.23 -35.04 2.09
N GLU A 136 -2.24 -34.71 1.27
CA GLU A 136 -1.07 -35.55 1.03
C GLU A 136 -0.24 -35.76 2.30
N ILE A 137 -0.02 -34.69 3.08
CA ILE A 137 0.70 -34.75 4.36
C ILE A 137 -0.02 -35.66 5.35
N ASP A 138 -1.34 -35.49 5.47
CA ASP A 138 -2.16 -36.26 6.40
C ASP A 138 -2.15 -37.76 6.07
N ASN A 139 -2.26 -38.07 4.78
CA ASN A 139 -2.34 -39.45 4.29
C ASN A 139 -0.98 -40.12 4.08
N ASN A 140 0.15 -39.41 4.20
CA ASN A 140 1.47 -40.00 3.97
C ASN A 140 1.84 -41.01 5.07
N PRO A 141 1.95 -42.32 4.74
CA PRO A 141 2.26 -43.36 5.74
C PRO A 141 3.76 -43.39 6.11
N HIS A 142 4.61 -42.67 5.38
CA HIS A 142 6.06 -42.63 5.61
C HIS A 142 6.48 -41.50 6.55
N MET A 143 5.54 -40.66 7.00
CA MET A 143 5.79 -39.58 7.94
C MET A 143 5.30 -39.93 9.34
N SER A 144 6.13 -39.63 10.34
CA SER A 144 5.67 -39.64 11.73
C SER A 144 4.69 -38.51 12.00
N GLU A 145 3.84 -38.66 13.01
CA GLU A 145 2.89 -37.60 13.40
C GLU A 145 3.59 -36.29 13.78
N ALA A 146 4.78 -36.36 14.39
CA ALA A 146 5.57 -35.17 14.70
C ALA A 146 6.03 -34.44 13.43
N GLN A 147 6.45 -35.18 12.39
CA GLN A 147 6.86 -34.58 11.11
C GLN A 147 5.65 -33.99 10.36
N LYS A 148 4.50 -34.68 10.38
CA LYS A 148 3.26 -34.13 9.79
C LYS A 148 2.88 -32.83 10.47
N GLN A 149 2.92 -32.80 11.81
CA GLN A 149 2.58 -31.60 12.57
C GLN A 149 3.50 -30.42 12.23
N GLN A 150 4.82 -30.65 12.14
CA GLN A 150 5.77 -29.61 11.74
C GLN A 150 5.45 -29.06 10.33
N MET A 151 5.10 -29.91 9.37
CA MET A 151 4.77 -29.44 8.02
C MET A 151 3.45 -28.67 7.99
N ARG A 152 2.43 -29.08 8.77
CA ARG A 152 1.18 -28.30 8.90
C ARG A 152 1.44 -26.91 9.48
N GLU A 153 2.29 -26.82 10.49
CA GLU A 153 2.66 -25.53 11.12
C GLU A 153 3.41 -24.62 10.14
N MET A 154 4.38 -25.17 9.41
CA MET A 154 5.11 -24.42 8.38
C MET A 154 4.16 -23.89 7.30
N MET A 155 3.23 -24.73 6.84
CA MET A 155 2.30 -24.36 5.78
C MET A 155 1.23 -23.36 6.25
N GLY A 156 0.71 -23.51 7.47
CA GLY A 156 -0.19 -22.53 8.08
C GLY A 156 0.49 -21.18 8.32
N GLY A 157 1.77 -21.18 8.70
CA GLY A 157 2.58 -19.96 8.81
C GLY A 157 2.74 -19.26 7.47
N ALA A 158 3.04 -20.02 6.40
CA ALA A 158 3.11 -19.47 5.04
C ALA A 158 1.78 -18.87 4.58
N MET A 159 0.64 -19.54 4.85
CA MET A 159 -0.69 -19.01 4.53
C MET A 159 -0.98 -17.70 5.27
N SER A 160 -0.67 -17.65 6.57
CA SER A 160 -0.88 -16.43 7.35
C SER A 160 0.00 -15.27 6.87
N ALA A 161 1.22 -15.55 6.40
CA ALA A 161 2.08 -14.54 5.80
C ALA A 161 1.52 -14.02 4.47
N VAL A 162 1.01 -14.90 3.61
CA VAL A 162 0.34 -14.53 2.35
C VAL A 162 -0.92 -13.71 2.61
N GLU A 163 -1.77 -14.12 3.56
CA GLU A 163 -2.97 -13.38 3.93
C GLU A 163 -2.63 -11.99 4.47
N GLN A 164 -1.59 -11.87 5.29
CA GLN A 164 -1.12 -10.59 5.81
C GLN A 164 -0.58 -9.68 4.70
N ALA A 165 0.18 -10.24 3.76
CA ALA A 165 0.67 -9.51 2.59
C ALA A 165 -0.47 -9.06 1.66
N ALA A 166 -1.57 -9.81 1.61
CA ALA A 166 -2.76 -9.47 0.82
C ALA A 166 -3.79 -8.61 1.58
N ASN A 167 -3.48 -8.18 2.81
CA ASN A 167 -4.43 -7.48 3.67
C ASN A 167 -4.45 -5.96 3.42
N ALA A 168 -4.92 -5.56 2.24
CA ALA A 168 -5.19 -4.16 1.93
C ALA A 168 -6.61 -3.74 2.37
N PRO A 169 -6.83 -2.46 2.76
CA PRO A 169 -8.15 -1.94 3.08
C PRO A 169 -9.18 -2.19 1.97
N GLU A 170 -10.38 -2.67 2.33
CA GLU A 170 -11.40 -3.04 1.35
C GLU A 170 -11.88 -1.85 0.50
N ALA A 171 -11.93 -0.65 1.10
CA ALA A 171 -12.26 0.58 0.37
C ALA A 171 -11.24 0.88 -0.73
N ASP A 172 -9.95 0.70 -0.45
CA ASP A 172 -8.86 0.95 -1.41
C ASP A 172 -8.89 -0.11 -2.52
N LYS A 173 -9.13 -1.39 -2.18
CA LYS A 173 -9.35 -2.45 -3.19
C LYS A 173 -10.55 -2.18 -4.09
N GLN A 174 -11.64 -1.64 -3.56
CA GLN A 174 -12.82 -1.28 -4.36
C GLN A 174 -12.53 -0.11 -5.31
N ALA A 175 -11.81 0.90 -4.81
CA ALA A 175 -11.42 2.06 -5.60
C ALA A 175 -10.44 1.70 -6.71
N VAL A 176 -9.46 0.81 -6.46
CA VAL A 176 -8.42 0.42 -7.42
C VAL A 176 -8.93 -0.55 -8.50
N ARG A 177 -9.90 -1.41 -8.19
CA ARG A 177 -10.42 -2.45 -9.11
C ARG A 177 -10.72 -1.95 -10.55
N PRO A 178 -11.41 -0.82 -10.79
CA PRO A 178 -11.67 -0.34 -12.14
C PRO A 178 -10.42 0.20 -12.89
N HIS A 179 -9.29 0.39 -12.21
CA HIS A 179 -8.07 0.99 -12.76
C HIS A 179 -6.93 0.00 -13.00
N ILE A 180 -7.09 -1.30 -12.67
CA ILE A 180 -6.01 -2.30 -12.77
C ILE A 180 -5.32 -2.28 -14.14
N GLU A 181 -6.08 -2.20 -15.23
CA GLU A 181 -5.50 -2.21 -16.58
C GLU A 181 -4.70 -0.93 -16.89
N ALA A 182 -5.15 0.21 -16.36
CA ALA A 182 -4.46 1.49 -16.53
C ALA A 182 -3.19 1.55 -15.66
N LEU A 183 -3.25 1.03 -14.43
CA LEU A 183 -2.08 0.87 -13.56
C LEU A 183 -1.04 -0.02 -14.23
N ARG A 184 -1.46 -1.16 -14.79
CA ARG A 184 -0.57 -2.07 -15.50
C ARG A 184 0.12 -1.39 -16.67
N ALA A 185 -0.65 -0.72 -17.54
CA ALA A 185 -0.09 0.00 -18.68
C ALA A 185 0.92 1.08 -18.26
N ALA A 186 0.61 1.84 -17.20
CA ALA A 186 1.50 2.88 -16.69
C ALA A 186 2.75 2.33 -15.98
N THR A 187 2.84 1.04 -15.69
CA THR A 187 4.02 0.42 -15.05
C THR A 187 4.81 -0.50 -15.99
N GLU A 188 4.20 -0.97 -17.08
CA GLU A 188 4.79 -1.89 -18.06
C GLU A 188 5.26 -1.20 -19.34
N SER A 189 5.30 0.13 -19.39
CA SER A 189 5.67 0.91 -20.59
C SER A 189 7.18 0.86 -20.87
N ASP A 190 7.71 -0.35 -21.03
CA ASP A 190 9.13 -0.66 -21.20
C ASP A 190 9.35 -1.87 -22.15
N GLU A 191 8.54 -1.97 -23.22
CA GLU A 191 8.76 -2.88 -24.37
C GLU A 191 8.92 -2.14 -25.71
#